data_AF-A0A0C9XGN2-F1
#
_entry.id   AF-A0A0C9XGN2-F1
#
_cell.length_a   1.000
_cell.length_b   1.000
_cell.length_c   1.000
_cell.angle_alpha   90.00
_cell.angle_beta   90.00
_cell.angle_gamma   90.00
#
_symmetry.space_group_name_H-M   'P 1'
#
loop_
_entity.id
_entity.type
_entity.pdbx_description
1 polymer ?
#
loop_
_entity_poly.entity_id
_entity_poly.type
_entity_poly.pdbx_seq_one_letter_code
_entity_poly.pdbx_strand_id
1 'polypeptide(L)'
;MSAYLSTVTTSDNVTQFEAEELMFELKPPSAPAHPFKDPKSNATTEQLFRHSFETNTDAGILCRGQIASYLTEWYNRQHRKHGFVVYIANDGMRFIRADRSGAIVSRLFNWRQEPQTFTEFLWRFAHLTPGQRGHDTTVRPATAHEKGLAILNLQSWAPKKERPIVVLRVPEEDGRFHEVIAWGAMAGADSLAGRATRAWPVYDLKLEKVVFLKDAWRSLMPGMEKESDILLQLNQAGVRNVPGLVCGDDITGHLTRTHEFISKPWNVGGTEITPRAQHRFLEDCVGKHLCHFTSSKQFMQAVYDAFLDAYEKCGILHRDVSGNNVMMTVDGCGILNDWDHARKISDMANGPRQLSRSGTWHFMSVFLLEKPDKVQDLQDDMESFFYVVLYHVVRYMNHNKLSEVTNIIEKVFDDYTEHADGQLTGGSGKSGMITRRLHIEKDFEVSSNRPLNSWLQFMLNSLKEWLSHIESLDKSCHWAEEEDDEDGEIVSPNKNENDSIGVGPNSKAASCHQRAASPLAAPEHLKLHNHRLIEAKWRALLNKGRWPANDAPVDHLSDVSLKRTHDGDPSEFGLPFKKRRTGIHTGSALVNTMPDIFGRTTLSQQRVSPRNSARPCQKTTQRSTPFPPRKFTL
;
A
#
# COMPACT_ATOMS: atom_id res chain seq x y z
N MET A 1 -41.07 -16.97 17.47
CA MET A 1 -40.12 -17.73 18.32
C MET A 1 -39.01 -18.25 17.43
N SER A 2 -37.78 -17.84 17.72
CA SER A 2 -36.58 -18.06 16.90
C SER A 2 -36.09 -19.50 16.99
N ALA A 3 -35.88 -20.15 15.85
CA ALA A 3 -35.17 -21.43 15.75
C ALA A 3 -33.66 -21.31 16.07
N TYR A 4 -33.15 -20.10 16.27
CA TYR A 4 -31.84 -19.86 16.87
C TYR A 4 -32.02 -19.67 18.36
N LEU A 5 -31.83 -20.80 19.04
CA LEU A 5 -31.95 -21.02 20.47
C LEU A 5 -31.07 -20.09 21.29
N SER A 6 -31.56 -19.80 22.49
CA SER A 6 -30.85 -19.40 23.70
C SER A 6 -29.82 -20.45 24.20
N THR A 7 -29.25 -21.25 23.31
CA THR A 7 -28.31 -22.35 23.61
C THR A 7 -26.97 -22.23 22.89
N VAL A 8 -26.77 -21.22 22.05
CA VAL A 8 -25.44 -20.95 21.49
C VAL A 8 -24.71 -20.02 22.45
N THR A 9 -23.95 -20.61 23.38
CA THR A 9 -22.96 -19.87 24.16
C THR A 9 -21.90 -19.36 23.17
N THR A 10 -21.93 -18.07 22.84
CA THR A 10 -20.96 -17.46 21.92
C THR A 10 -19.60 -17.21 22.59
N SER A 11 -19.49 -17.40 23.91
CA SER A 11 -18.21 -17.44 24.62
C SER A 11 -17.38 -18.69 24.29
N ASP A 12 -18.05 -19.78 23.92
CA ASP A 12 -17.41 -21.10 23.74
C ASP A 12 -17.37 -21.52 22.26
N ASN A 13 -18.21 -20.91 21.41
CA ASN A 13 -18.27 -21.16 19.97
C ASN A 13 -17.60 -20.01 19.20
N VAL A 14 -16.28 -20.00 19.19
CA VAL A 14 -15.49 -19.10 18.33
C VAL A 14 -15.68 -19.51 16.87
N THR A 15 -15.91 -18.54 15.98
CA THR A 15 -16.02 -18.79 14.53
C THR A 15 -14.78 -19.55 14.03
N GLN A 16 -15.00 -20.77 13.52
CA GLN A 16 -13.95 -21.64 13.00
C GLN A 16 -13.63 -21.27 11.55
N PHE A 17 -12.97 -20.13 11.37
CA PHE A 17 -12.54 -19.66 10.05
C PHE A 17 -11.64 -20.67 9.32
N GLU A 18 -11.06 -21.68 9.97
CA GLU A 18 -10.29 -22.75 9.32
C GLU A 18 -11.18 -23.79 8.61
N ALA A 19 -12.43 -23.97 9.06
CA ALA A 19 -13.38 -24.95 8.52
C ALA A 19 -14.47 -24.32 7.62
N GLU A 20 -14.59 -23.01 7.66
CA GLU A 20 -15.59 -22.24 6.91
C GLU A 20 -15.44 -22.41 5.39
N GLU A 21 -16.55 -22.70 4.69
CA GLU A 21 -16.61 -22.81 3.22
C GLU A 21 -17.46 -21.72 2.57
N LEU A 22 -18.54 -21.27 3.22
CA LEU A 22 -19.47 -20.26 2.72
C LEU A 22 -20.03 -19.43 3.86
N MET A 23 -19.68 -18.14 3.87
CA MET A 23 -20.05 -17.23 4.96
C MET A 23 -21.47 -16.69 4.79
N PHE A 24 -22.22 -16.67 5.89
CA PHE A 24 -23.52 -16.01 5.97
C PHE A 24 -23.45 -14.79 6.88
N GLU A 25 -23.64 -13.61 6.30
CA GLU A 25 -23.75 -12.36 7.06
C GLU A 25 -25.23 -12.04 7.28
N LEU A 26 -25.72 -12.24 8.50
CA LEU A 26 -27.11 -12.04 8.87
C LEU A 26 -27.28 -10.76 9.69
N LYS A 27 -28.07 -9.80 9.17
CA LYS A 27 -28.52 -8.63 9.93
C LYS A 27 -29.93 -8.85 10.48
N PRO A 28 -30.13 -8.78 11.81
CA PRO A 28 -31.42 -9.02 12.42
C PRO A 28 -32.42 -7.93 12.04
N PRO A 29 -33.74 -8.23 11.98
CA PRO A 29 -34.76 -7.24 11.64
C PRO A 29 -34.86 -6.07 12.62
N SER A 30 -34.40 -6.25 13.86
CA SER A 30 -34.33 -5.19 14.86
C SER A 30 -33.20 -4.17 14.62
N ALA A 31 -32.21 -4.52 13.79
CA ALA A 31 -31.08 -3.67 13.46
C ALA A 31 -30.58 -3.95 12.01
N PRO A 32 -31.41 -3.67 10.99
CA PRO A 32 -31.01 -3.88 9.61
C PRO A 32 -29.93 -2.86 9.22
N ALA A 33 -28.84 -3.34 8.64
CA ALA A 33 -27.74 -2.49 8.20
C ALA A 33 -27.42 -2.79 6.74
N HIS A 34 -27.87 -1.95 5.81
CA HIS A 34 -27.73 -2.19 4.38
C HIS A 34 -26.40 -1.64 3.83
N PRO A 35 -25.42 -2.52 3.50
CA PRO A 35 -24.09 -2.07 3.06
C PRO A 35 -24.09 -1.40 1.67
N PHE A 36 -25.08 -1.72 0.84
CA PHE A 36 -25.17 -1.30 -0.56
C PHE A 36 -26.59 -0.86 -0.94
N LYS A 37 -26.70 0.06 -1.90
CA LYS A 37 -27.95 0.58 -2.47
C LYS A 37 -27.98 0.30 -3.98
N ASP A 38 -29.03 -0.38 -4.44
CA ASP A 38 -29.16 -0.70 -5.87
C ASP A 38 -29.60 0.52 -6.67
N PRO A 39 -29.18 0.63 -7.95
CA PRO A 39 -29.76 1.60 -8.86
C PRO A 39 -31.21 1.23 -9.18
N LYS A 40 -31.97 2.18 -9.72
CA LYS A 40 -33.32 1.92 -10.24
C LYS A 40 -33.27 0.83 -11.31
N SER A 41 -34.29 -0.02 -11.37
CA SER A 41 -34.36 -1.16 -12.30
C SER A 41 -34.29 -0.73 -13.77
N ASN A 42 -34.76 0.47 -14.09
CA ASN A 42 -34.76 1.08 -15.43
C ASN A 42 -33.65 2.14 -15.64
N ALA A 43 -32.60 2.12 -14.82
CA ALA A 43 -31.50 3.08 -14.95
C ALA A 43 -30.80 2.97 -16.32
N THR A 44 -30.52 4.12 -16.94
CA THR A 44 -29.71 4.20 -18.17
C THR A 44 -28.25 3.88 -17.87
N THR A 45 -27.44 3.58 -18.90
CA THR A 45 -26.00 3.35 -18.74
C THR A 45 -25.28 4.52 -18.05
N GLU A 46 -25.66 5.75 -18.38
CA GLU A 46 -25.12 6.97 -17.74
C GLU A 46 -25.51 7.05 -16.25
N GLN A 47 -26.74 6.67 -15.91
CA GLN A 47 -27.20 6.62 -14.52
C GLN A 47 -26.50 5.51 -13.73
N LEU A 48 -26.29 4.34 -14.34
CA LEU A 48 -25.52 3.26 -13.74
C LEU A 48 -24.08 3.70 -13.46
N PHE A 49 -23.42 4.35 -14.43
CA PHE A 49 -22.05 4.82 -14.28
C PHE A 49 -21.88 5.86 -13.15
N ARG A 50 -22.85 6.77 -12.97
CA ARG A 50 -22.83 7.79 -11.91
C ARG A 50 -23.36 7.31 -10.57
N HIS A 51 -24.00 6.15 -10.51
CA HIS A 51 -24.61 5.64 -9.27
C HIS A 51 -23.54 5.33 -8.23
N SER A 52 -23.72 5.86 -7.03
CA SER A 52 -22.96 5.43 -5.85
C SER A 52 -23.58 4.12 -5.38
N PHE A 53 -22.88 2.99 -5.53
CA PHE A 53 -23.43 1.69 -5.11
C PHE A 53 -23.36 1.47 -3.60
N GLU A 54 -22.38 2.08 -2.94
CA GLU A 54 -22.21 1.98 -1.50
C GLU A 54 -23.12 2.91 -0.71
N THR A 55 -23.56 2.41 0.45
CA THR A 55 -24.33 3.21 1.39
C THR A 55 -23.39 4.04 2.27
N ASN A 56 -23.58 5.36 2.31
CA ASN A 56 -22.75 6.27 3.12
C ASN A 56 -23.36 6.55 4.50
N THR A 57 -24.15 5.63 5.04
CA THR A 57 -24.62 5.69 6.43
C THR A 57 -23.63 4.97 7.32
N ASP A 58 -23.51 5.39 8.59
CA ASP A 58 -22.61 4.76 9.55
C ASP A 58 -22.85 3.24 9.64
N ALA A 59 -24.11 2.82 9.72
CA ALA A 59 -24.48 1.40 9.74
C ALA A 59 -24.05 0.65 8.47
N GLY A 60 -24.19 1.28 7.29
CA GLY A 60 -23.76 0.70 6.02
C GLY A 60 -22.24 0.57 5.91
N ILE A 61 -21.51 1.60 6.32
CA ILE A 61 -20.04 1.64 6.37
C ILE A 61 -19.53 0.56 7.33
N LEU A 62 -20.06 0.51 8.56
CA LEU A 62 -19.69 -0.50 9.55
C LEU A 62 -19.98 -1.93 9.07
N CYS A 63 -21.12 -2.14 8.41
CA CYS A 63 -21.45 -3.44 7.83
C CYS A 63 -20.46 -3.86 6.74
N ARG A 64 -20.05 -2.94 5.84
CA ARG A 64 -19.03 -3.25 4.83
C ARG A 64 -17.67 -3.56 5.46
N GLY A 65 -17.25 -2.76 6.44
CA GLY A 65 -16.03 -2.98 7.20
C GLY A 65 -16.02 -4.36 7.88
N GLN A 66 -17.13 -4.75 8.50
CA GLN A 66 -17.28 -6.06 9.12
C GLN A 66 -17.15 -7.22 8.12
N ILE A 67 -17.84 -7.15 6.97
CA ILE A 67 -17.73 -8.17 5.91
C ILE A 67 -16.27 -8.26 5.42
N ALA A 68 -15.62 -7.12 5.21
CA ALA A 68 -14.22 -7.08 4.79
C ALA A 68 -13.30 -7.72 5.85
N SER A 69 -13.46 -7.40 7.13
CA SER A 69 -12.70 -8.00 8.23
C SER A 69 -12.86 -9.52 8.29
N TYR A 70 -14.09 -10.03 8.10
CA TYR A 70 -14.32 -11.47 8.08
C TYR A 70 -13.60 -12.16 6.92
N LEU A 71 -13.68 -11.57 5.71
CA LEU A 71 -12.98 -12.08 4.55
C LEU A 71 -11.45 -12.04 4.72
N THR A 72 -10.91 -10.96 5.30
CA THR A 72 -9.48 -10.84 5.64
C THR A 72 -9.06 -11.95 6.60
N GLU A 73 -9.76 -12.12 7.71
CA GLU A 73 -9.45 -13.14 8.72
C GLU A 73 -9.60 -14.56 8.19
N TRP A 74 -10.58 -14.79 7.31
CA TRP A 74 -10.79 -16.06 6.63
C TRP A 74 -9.63 -16.40 5.70
N TYR A 75 -9.17 -15.45 4.87
CA TYR A 75 -8.06 -15.68 3.94
C TYR A 75 -6.70 -15.75 4.65
N ASN A 76 -6.57 -15.19 5.85
CA ASN A 76 -5.38 -15.34 6.68
C ASN A 76 -5.25 -16.74 7.30
N ARG A 77 -6.38 -17.45 7.50
CA ARG A 77 -6.43 -18.82 8.06
C ARG A 77 -6.52 -19.90 6.99
N GLN A 78 -7.13 -19.60 5.85
CA GLN A 78 -7.25 -20.50 4.72
C GLN A 78 -6.64 -19.86 3.48
N HIS A 79 -5.72 -20.55 2.81
CA HIS A 79 -5.12 -20.05 1.57
C HIS A 79 -6.20 -19.99 0.48
N ARG A 80 -6.67 -18.77 0.19
CA ARG A 80 -7.76 -18.51 -0.76
C ARG A 80 -7.41 -17.49 -1.82
N LYS A 81 -7.93 -17.74 -3.02
CA LYS A 81 -7.88 -16.86 -4.21
C LYS A 81 -9.09 -15.94 -4.28
N HIS A 82 -10.24 -16.45 -3.87
CA HIS A 82 -11.51 -15.74 -3.78
C HIS A 82 -12.43 -16.46 -2.79
N GLY A 83 -13.59 -15.88 -2.51
CA GLY A 83 -14.55 -16.41 -1.54
C GLY A 83 -15.92 -15.81 -1.76
N PHE A 84 -16.93 -16.49 -1.21
CA PHE A 84 -18.33 -16.12 -1.37
C PHE A 84 -18.95 -15.79 -0.01
N VAL A 85 -19.80 -14.76 0.01
CA VAL A 85 -20.60 -14.37 1.18
C VAL A 85 -22.05 -14.24 0.75
N VAL A 86 -22.96 -14.79 1.55
CA VAL A 86 -24.40 -14.57 1.44
C VAL A 86 -24.79 -13.55 2.49
N TYR A 87 -25.16 -12.35 2.06
CA TYR A 87 -25.67 -11.30 2.94
C TYR A 87 -27.19 -11.39 3.01
N ILE A 88 -27.75 -11.35 4.23
CA ILE A 88 -29.19 -11.44 4.48
C ILE A 88 -29.59 -10.33 5.46
N ALA A 89 -30.59 -9.54 5.08
CA ALA A 89 -31.23 -8.57 5.97
C ALA A 89 -32.72 -8.46 5.67
N ASN A 90 -33.55 -8.67 6.69
CA ASN A 90 -34.99 -8.82 6.53
C ASN A 90 -35.32 -9.89 5.47
N ASP A 91 -36.11 -9.52 4.46
CA ASP A 91 -36.43 -10.40 3.32
C ASP A 91 -35.45 -10.25 2.15
N GLY A 92 -34.46 -9.37 2.26
CA GLY A 92 -33.48 -9.10 1.21
C GLY A 92 -32.23 -9.97 1.34
N MET A 93 -31.77 -10.49 0.20
CA MET A 93 -30.52 -11.27 0.10
C MET A 93 -29.61 -10.71 -1.00
N ARG A 94 -28.29 -10.82 -0.80
CA ARG A 94 -27.26 -10.57 -1.82
C ARG A 94 -26.21 -11.67 -1.80
N PHE A 95 -25.64 -11.95 -2.97
CA PHE A 95 -24.41 -12.71 -3.09
C PHE A 95 -23.24 -11.76 -3.30
N ILE A 96 -22.13 -12.04 -2.62
CA ILE A 96 -20.88 -11.31 -2.73
C ILE A 96 -19.80 -12.32 -3.11
N ARG A 97 -19.05 -12.06 -4.18
CA ARG A 97 -17.78 -12.75 -4.49
C ARG A 97 -16.66 -11.75 -4.31
N ALA A 98 -15.71 -12.04 -3.42
CA ALA A 98 -14.53 -11.20 -3.24
C ALA A 98 -13.26 -11.94 -3.66
N ASP A 99 -12.28 -11.21 -4.20
CA ASP A 99 -10.91 -11.64 -4.40
C ASP A 99 -9.94 -10.51 -4.01
N ARG A 100 -8.64 -10.70 -4.23
CA ARG A 100 -7.60 -9.73 -3.81
C ARG A 100 -7.61 -8.41 -4.60
N SER A 101 -8.47 -8.26 -5.61
CA SER A 101 -8.65 -7.02 -6.35
C SER A 101 -9.91 -6.24 -5.95
N GLY A 102 -10.92 -6.91 -5.38
CA GLY A 102 -12.17 -6.26 -4.98
C GLY A 102 -13.31 -7.27 -4.80
N ALA A 103 -14.55 -6.78 -4.86
CA ALA A 103 -15.75 -7.62 -4.73
C ALA A 103 -16.80 -7.34 -5.81
N ILE A 104 -17.51 -8.39 -6.20
CA ILE A 104 -18.70 -8.35 -7.04
C ILE A 104 -19.91 -8.60 -6.14
N VAL A 105 -20.91 -7.73 -6.21
CA VAL A 105 -22.10 -7.80 -5.36
C VAL A 105 -23.34 -7.86 -6.23
N SER A 106 -24.22 -8.84 -5.98
CA SER A 106 -25.49 -8.95 -6.70
C SER A 106 -26.44 -7.82 -6.30
N ARG A 107 -27.45 -7.56 -7.15
CA ARG A 107 -28.63 -6.79 -6.73
C ARG A 107 -29.31 -7.47 -5.54
N LEU A 108 -30.01 -6.67 -4.72
CA LEU A 108 -30.87 -7.19 -3.65
C LEU A 108 -32.07 -7.87 -4.29
N PHE A 109 -32.35 -9.09 -3.86
CA PHE A 109 -33.57 -9.80 -4.24
C PHE A 109 -34.29 -10.27 -2.99
N ASN A 110 -35.62 -10.44 -3.09
CA ASN A 110 -36.40 -10.95 -1.98
C ASN A 110 -36.33 -12.48 -1.97
N TRP A 111 -35.56 -13.07 -1.07
CA TRP A 111 -35.31 -14.51 -1.06
C TRP A 111 -36.55 -15.34 -0.69
N ARG A 112 -37.58 -14.74 -0.10
CA ARG A 112 -38.87 -15.40 0.17
C ARG A 112 -39.78 -15.43 -1.05
N GLN A 113 -39.66 -14.43 -1.93
CA GLN A 113 -40.40 -14.37 -3.19
C GLN A 113 -39.66 -15.09 -4.33
N GLU A 114 -38.33 -15.13 -4.26
CA GLU A 114 -37.44 -15.75 -5.25
C GLU A 114 -36.53 -16.84 -4.63
N PRO A 115 -37.09 -17.85 -3.94
CA PRO A 115 -36.30 -18.88 -3.25
C PRO A 115 -35.45 -19.74 -4.20
N GLN A 116 -35.86 -19.85 -5.47
CA GLN A 116 -35.13 -20.57 -6.52
C GLN A 116 -33.73 -19.99 -6.74
N THR A 117 -33.56 -18.66 -6.64
CA THR A 117 -32.28 -18.00 -6.85
C THR A 117 -31.27 -18.40 -5.77
N PHE A 118 -31.73 -18.48 -4.51
CA PHE A 118 -30.91 -18.93 -3.40
C PHE A 118 -30.61 -20.43 -3.46
N THR A 119 -31.63 -21.24 -3.77
CA THR A 119 -31.48 -22.70 -3.88
C THR A 119 -30.51 -23.06 -5.00
N GLU A 120 -30.61 -22.42 -6.16
CA GLU A 120 -29.71 -22.61 -7.29
C GLU A 120 -28.27 -22.20 -6.95
N PHE A 121 -28.08 -21.09 -6.23
CA PHE A 121 -26.76 -20.68 -5.76
C PHE A 121 -26.12 -21.76 -4.87
N LEU A 122 -26.86 -22.26 -3.87
CA LEU A 122 -26.36 -23.30 -2.97
C LEU A 122 -26.08 -24.61 -3.72
N TRP A 123 -26.97 -25.00 -4.63
CA TRP A 123 -26.77 -26.19 -5.46
C TRP A 123 -25.49 -26.06 -6.29
N ARG A 124 -25.29 -24.95 -7.00
CA ARG A 124 -24.06 -24.72 -7.77
C ARG A 124 -22.83 -24.70 -6.89
N PHE A 125 -22.88 -23.99 -5.76
CA PHE A 125 -21.78 -23.89 -4.81
C PHE A 125 -21.36 -25.26 -4.27
N ALA A 126 -22.32 -26.11 -3.92
CA ALA A 126 -22.08 -27.47 -3.45
C ALA A 126 -21.39 -28.35 -4.52
N HIS A 127 -21.63 -28.10 -5.80
CA HIS A 127 -20.99 -28.82 -6.92
C HIS A 127 -19.67 -28.20 -7.40
N LEU A 128 -19.25 -27.06 -6.86
CA LEU A 128 -17.94 -26.49 -7.17
C LEU A 128 -16.81 -27.34 -6.58
N THR A 129 -15.74 -27.53 -7.36
CA THR A 129 -14.47 -28.04 -6.86
C THR A 129 -13.86 -27.09 -5.80
N PRO A 130 -12.92 -27.55 -4.95
CA PRO A 130 -12.26 -26.67 -3.98
C PRO A 130 -11.65 -25.42 -4.61
N GLY A 131 -10.97 -25.55 -5.75
CA GLY A 131 -10.39 -24.42 -6.47
C GLY A 131 -11.44 -23.44 -7.02
N GLN A 132 -12.59 -23.93 -7.46
CA GLN A 132 -13.71 -23.07 -7.87
C GLN A 132 -14.41 -22.37 -6.70
N ARG A 133 -14.42 -23.00 -5.51
CA ARG A 133 -14.82 -22.35 -4.24
C ARG A 133 -13.78 -21.34 -3.73
N GLY A 134 -12.60 -21.32 -4.35
CA GLY A 134 -11.57 -20.33 -4.12
C GLY A 134 -10.38 -20.82 -3.29
N HIS A 135 -10.29 -22.10 -2.97
CA HIS A 135 -9.09 -22.66 -2.34
C HIS A 135 -7.86 -22.53 -3.25
N ASP A 136 -6.73 -22.20 -2.64
CA ASP A 136 -5.41 -22.36 -3.24
C ASP A 136 -5.07 -23.86 -3.26
N THR A 137 -5.16 -24.47 -4.44
CA THR A 137 -4.89 -25.90 -4.65
C THR A 137 -3.40 -26.25 -4.66
N THR A 138 -2.52 -25.26 -4.52
CA THR A 138 -1.07 -25.44 -4.38
C THR A 138 -0.63 -25.58 -2.93
N VAL A 139 -1.58 -25.58 -1.99
CA VAL A 139 -1.35 -25.75 -0.56
C VAL A 139 -2.07 -27.00 -0.08
N ARG A 140 -1.38 -27.82 0.72
CA ARG A 140 -1.94 -29.04 1.32
C ARG A 140 -1.60 -29.15 2.81
N PRO A 141 -2.38 -29.92 3.59
CA PRO A 141 -1.97 -30.31 4.93
C PRO A 141 -0.63 -31.08 4.92
N ALA A 142 0.20 -30.84 5.94
CA ALA A 142 1.42 -31.61 6.17
C ALA A 142 1.12 -33.02 6.68
N THR A 143 1.91 -34.00 6.24
CA THR A 143 1.95 -35.37 6.74
C THR A 143 2.51 -35.44 8.16
N ALA A 144 2.38 -36.58 8.84
CA ALA A 144 2.92 -36.75 10.20
C ALA A 144 4.45 -36.53 10.25
N HIS A 145 5.18 -36.97 9.23
CA HIS A 145 6.63 -36.77 9.14
C HIS A 145 6.99 -35.28 8.95
N GLU A 146 6.32 -34.60 8.01
CA GLU A 146 6.50 -33.16 7.75
C GLU A 146 6.14 -32.31 8.98
N LYS A 147 5.11 -32.69 9.74
CA LYS A 147 4.79 -32.06 11.03
C LYS A 147 5.94 -32.18 12.03
N GLY A 148 6.59 -33.34 12.09
CA GLY A 148 7.79 -33.55 12.90
C GLY A 148 8.94 -32.61 12.50
N LEU A 149 9.18 -32.45 11.20
CA LEU A 149 10.19 -31.52 10.68
C LEU A 149 9.88 -30.06 11.00
N ALA A 150 8.62 -29.64 10.90
CA ALA A 150 8.20 -28.29 11.27
C ALA A 150 8.39 -28.03 12.77
N ILE A 151 8.04 -28.98 13.63
CA ILE A 151 8.25 -28.85 15.09
C ILE A 151 9.74 -28.73 15.40
N LEU A 152 10.59 -29.49 14.70
CA LEU A 152 12.04 -29.44 14.92
C LEU A 152 12.67 -28.12 14.45
N ASN A 153 12.29 -27.63 13.27
CA ASN A 153 13.02 -26.54 12.58
C ASN A 153 12.32 -25.18 12.65
N LEU A 154 11.01 -25.13 12.88
CA LEU A 154 10.20 -23.90 12.84
C LEU A 154 9.62 -23.51 14.20
N GLN A 155 10.04 -24.17 15.29
CA GLN A 155 9.51 -23.91 16.64
C GLN A 155 9.62 -22.45 17.08
N SER A 156 10.72 -21.78 16.72
CA SER A 156 10.94 -20.36 17.03
C SER A 156 9.90 -19.43 16.42
N TRP A 157 9.20 -19.88 15.37
CA TRP A 157 8.14 -19.14 14.68
C TRP A 157 6.79 -19.84 14.80
N ALA A 158 6.62 -20.74 15.77
CA ALA A 158 5.34 -21.38 16.01
C ALA A 158 4.24 -20.32 16.23
N PRO A 159 3.05 -20.47 15.62
CA PRO A 159 2.00 -19.48 15.71
C PRO A 159 1.46 -19.41 17.14
N LYS A 160 1.22 -18.19 17.65
CA LYS A 160 0.67 -17.96 19.00
C LYS A 160 -0.72 -18.58 19.20
N LYS A 161 -1.48 -18.70 18.12
CA LYS A 161 -2.78 -19.37 18.05
C LYS A 161 -2.62 -20.65 17.24
N GLU A 162 -3.38 -21.68 17.58
CA GLU A 162 -3.33 -22.95 16.84
C GLU A 162 -3.59 -22.70 15.35
N ARG A 163 -2.65 -23.12 14.51
CA ARG A 163 -2.77 -23.11 13.05
C ARG A 163 -2.23 -24.41 12.47
N PRO A 164 -2.81 -24.91 11.39
CA PRO A 164 -2.32 -26.12 10.74
C PRO A 164 -0.93 -25.90 10.16
N ILE A 165 -0.08 -26.93 10.27
CA ILE A 165 1.15 -27.03 9.50
C ILE A 165 0.77 -27.43 8.07
N VAL A 166 1.22 -26.64 7.10
CA VAL A 166 0.89 -26.81 5.68
C VAL A 166 2.16 -26.97 4.86
N VAL A 167 2.01 -27.59 3.69
CA VAL A 167 3.04 -27.63 2.65
C VAL A 167 2.56 -26.77 1.49
N LEU A 168 3.40 -25.83 1.06
CA LEU A 168 3.16 -24.97 -0.09
C LEU A 168 4.04 -25.40 -1.26
N ARG A 169 3.47 -25.29 -2.46
CA ARG A 169 4.23 -25.39 -3.71
C ARG A 169 4.66 -24.01 -4.19
N VAL A 170 5.96 -23.85 -4.42
CA VAL A 170 6.60 -22.66 -4.99
C VAL A 170 7.01 -23.00 -6.43
N PRO A 171 6.62 -22.21 -7.44
CA PRO A 171 6.97 -22.52 -8.83
C PRO A 171 8.48 -22.38 -9.10
N GLU A 172 9.03 -23.27 -9.93
CA GLU A 172 10.37 -23.20 -10.50
C GLU A 172 10.30 -22.83 -12.01
N GLU A 173 11.41 -22.34 -12.58
CA GLU A 173 11.48 -21.88 -13.99
C GLU A 173 11.11 -22.94 -15.03
N ASP A 174 11.29 -24.22 -14.72
CA ASP A 174 11.01 -25.34 -15.63
C ASP A 174 9.58 -25.92 -15.49
N GLY A 175 8.72 -25.23 -14.73
CA GLY A 175 7.35 -25.67 -14.46
C GLY A 175 7.22 -26.73 -13.38
N ARG A 176 8.32 -27.13 -12.71
CA ARG A 176 8.27 -27.90 -11.48
C ARG A 176 7.89 -27.01 -10.29
N PHE A 177 7.75 -27.65 -9.14
CA PHE A 177 7.48 -26.97 -7.87
C PHE A 177 8.46 -27.41 -6.80
N HIS A 178 8.87 -26.45 -5.98
CA HIS A 178 9.48 -26.65 -4.70
C HIS A 178 8.40 -26.85 -3.64
N GLU A 179 8.50 -27.89 -2.80
CA GLU A 179 7.62 -28.05 -1.64
C GLU A 179 8.31 -27.56 -0.36
N VAL A 180 7.67 -26.65 0.34
CA VAL A 180 8.16 -26.07 1.60
C VAL A 180 7.13 -26.22 2.70
N ILE A 181 7.58 -26.51 3.92
CA ILE A 181 6.71 -26.65 5.10
C ILE A 181 6.60 -25.29 5.80
N ALA A 182 5.38 -24.85 6.07
CA ALA A 182 5.08 -23.62 6.79
C ALA A 182 4.21 -23.88 8.02
N TRP A 183 4.43 -23.11 9.10
CA TRP A 183 3.69 -23.25 10.34
C TRP A 183 3.19 -21.92 10.93
N GLY A 184 4.08 -20.97 11.21
CA GLY A 184 3.69 -19.63 11.65
C GLY A 184 4.25 -18.54 10.74
N ALA A 185 3.37 -17.63 10.32
CA ALA A 185 3.74 -16.47 9.53
C ALA A 185 4.30 -15.38 10.45
N MET A 186 5.34 -14.68 9.97
CA MET A 186 5.85 -13.47 10.62
C MET A 186 4.94 -12.26 10.36
N ALA A 187 4.26 -12.24 9.21
CA ALA A 187 3.29 -11.21 8.85
C ALA A 187 2.10 -11.80 8.09
N GLY A 188 0.91 -11.23 8.30
CA GLY A 188 -0.32 -11.57 7.61
C GLY A 188 -0.87 -10.38 6.82
N ALA A 189 -1.97 -10.59 6.09
CA ALA A 189 -2.62 -9.51 5.36
C ALA A 189 -3.56 -8.73 6.29
N ASP A 190 -3.39 -7.40 6.36
CA ASP A 190 -4.28 -6.50 7.11
C ASP A 190 -5.54 -6.09 6.33
N SER A 191 -5.51 -6.32 5.01
CA SER A 191 -6.58 -5.97 4.10
C SER A 191 -6.98 -7.15 3.21
N LEU A 192 -8.25 -7.17 2.82
CA LEU A 192 -8.79 -8.16 1.91
C LEU A 192 -8.17 -8.01 0.51
N ALA A 193 -8.24 -6.81 -0.04
CA ALA A 193 -7.69 -6.46 -1.34
C ALA A 193 -6.29 -5.83 -1.19
N GLY A 194 -5.53 -5.83 -2.28
CA GLY A 194 -4.17 -5.29 -2.31
C GLY A 194 -3.12 -6.40 -2.45
N ARG A 195 -1.91 -6.13 -1.93
CA ARG A 195 -0.80 -7.10 -1.95
C ARG A 195 -1.09 -8.31 -1.07
N ALA A 196 -1.73 -8.11 0.07
CA ALA A 196 -2.07 -9.16 1.03
C ALA A 196 -0.90 -10.13 1.29
N THR A 197 0.29 -9.55 1.46
CA THR A 197 1.56 -10.27 1.59
C THR A 197 1.56 -11.13 2.85
N ARG A 198 2.04 -12.35 2.72
CA ARG A 198 2.31 -13.26 3.83
C ARG A 198 3.77 -13.65 3.78
N ALA A 199 4.45 -13.44 4.90
CA ALA A 199 5.87 -13.67 5.07
C ALA A 199 6.11 -14.83 6.04
N TRP A 200 6.87 -15.84 5.62
CA TRP A 200 7.03 -17.08 6.39
C TRP A 200 8.48 -17.54 6.41
N PRO A 201 9.04 -17.80 7.59
CA PRO A 201 10.09 -18.79 7.73
C PRO A 201 9.51 -20.16 7.40
N VAL A 202 10.10 -20.85 6.44
CA VAL A 202 9.65 -22.17 5.97
C VAL A 202 10.81 -23.14 5.96
N TYR A 203 10.51 -24.42 6.18
CA TYR A 203 11.52 -25.48 6.04
C TYR A 203 11.47 -26.02 4.62
N ASP A 204 12.59 -25.90 3.93
CA ASP A 204 12.76 -26.38 2.57
C ASP A 204 13.12 -27.88 2.57
N LEU A 205 12.30 -28.70 1.91
CA LEU A 205 12.47 -30.15 1.88
C LEU A 205 13.64 -30.62 1.00
N LYS A 206 14.12 -29.80 0.07
CA LYS A 206 15.21 -30.14 -0.86
C LYS A 206 16.55 -29.63 -0.37
N LEU A 207 16.56 -28.40 0.19
CA LEU A 207 17.74 -27.75 0.75
C LEU A 207 17.99 -28.16 2.21
N GLU A 208 17.00 -28.80 2.86
CA GLU A 208 17.03 -29.26 4.25
C GLU A 208 17.38 -28.14 5.26
N LYS A 209 16.97 -26.90 4.95
CA LYS A 209 17.23 -25.72 5.78
C LYS A 209 16.02 -24.80 5.86
N VAL A 210 16.04 -23.90 6.83
CA VAL A 210 15.05 -22.83 6.91
C VAL A 210 15.39 -21.75 5.87
N VAL A 211 14.40 -21.38 5.08
CA VAL A 211 14.44 -20.29 4.09
C VAL A 211 13.24 -19.37 4.32
N PHE A 212 13.18 -18.24 3.62
CA PHE A 212 12.10 -17.28 3.75
C PHE A 212 11.18 -17.34 2.53
N LEU A 213 9.88 -17.47 2.75
CA LEU A 213 8.85 -17.49 1.71
C LEU A 213 8.05 -16.19 1.77
N LYS A 214 7.95 -15.53 0.61
CA LYS A 214 7.02 -14.42 0.39
C LYS A 214 5.90 -14.88 -0.55
N ASP A 215 4.66 -14.72 -0.10
CA ASP A 215 3.45 -15.04 -0.87
C ASP A 215 2.56 -13.79 -0.93
N ALA A 216 2.42 -13.20 -2.12
CA ALA A 216 1.77 -11.90 -2.29
C ALA A 216 0.93 -11.84 -3.59
N TRP A 217 0.05 -10.86 -3.68
CA TRP A 217 -0.77 -10.58 -4.85
C TRP A 217 -0.26 -9.33 -5.56
N ARG A 218 0.65 -9.54 -6.52
CA ARG A 218 1.28 -8.44 -7.26
C ARG A 218 0.32 -7.80 -8.25
N SER A 219 0.53 -6.52 -8.53
CA SER A 219 -0.20 -5.77 -9.55
C SER A 219 0.19 -6.22 -10.96
N LEU A 220 -0.79 -6.42 -11.84
CA LEU A 220 -0.58 -6.69 -13.26
C LEU A 220 -0.66 -5.42 -14.13
N MET A 221 -0.56 -4.24 -13.52
CA MET A 221 -0.46 -3.00 -14.30
C MET A 221 0.81 -3.02 -15.18
N PRO A 222 0.75 -2.47 -16.41
CA PRO A 222 1.91 -2.41 -17.30
C PRO A 222 3.14 -1.78 -16.62
N GLY A 223 4.31 -2.39 -16.84
CA GLY A 223 5.58 -1.92 -16.29
C GLY A 223 5.83 -2.28 -14.82
N MET A 224 4.94 -3.03 -14.16
CA MET A 224 5.20 -3.60 -12.83
C MET A 224 6.00 -4.91 -12.95
N GLU A 225 7.30 -4.83 -12.69
CA GLU A 225 8.22 -5.98 -12.61
C GLU A 225 7.88 -6.86 -11.39
N LYS A 226 8.22 -8.15 -11.46
CA LYS A 226 8.12 -9.05 -10.31
C LYS A 226 9.28 -8.79 -9.38
N GLU A 227 9.05 -8.86 -8.07
CA GLU A 227 10.13 -8.74 -7.09
C GLU A 227 11.20 -9.82 -7.26
N SER A 228 10.80 -11.06 -7.56
CA SER A 228 11.75 -12.14 -7.88
C SER A 228 12.62 -11.82 -9.10
N ASP A 229 12.07 -11.21 -10.16
CA ASP A 229 12.87 -10.79 -11.33
C ASP A 229 13.89 -9.70 -10.94
N ILE A 230 13.50 -8.76 -10.08
CA ILE A 230 14.41 -7.73 -9.54
C ILE A 230 15.51 -8.37 -8.68
N LEU A 231 15.16 -9.27 -7.75
CA LEU A 231 16.13 -9.98 -6.93
C LEU A 231 17.10 -10.81 -7.78
N LEU A 232 16.59 -11.51 -8.80
CA LEU A 232 17.43 -12.25 -9.75
C LEU A 232 18.45 -11.33 -10.42
N GLN A 233 18.02 -10.16 -10.90
CA GLN A 233 18.92 -9.17 -11.50
C GLN A 233 19.98 -8.68 -10.52
N LEU A 234 19.58 -8.33 -9.29
CA LEU A 234 20.50 -7.86 -8.25
C LEU A 234 21.53 -8.95 -7.90
N ASN A 235 21.08 -10.20 -7.73
CA ASN A 235 21.95 -11.34 -7.43
C ASN A 235 22.93 -11.62 -8.58
N GLN A 236 22.48 -11.61 -9.84
CA GLN A 236 23.33 -11.80 -11.02
C GLN A 236 24.37 -10.70 -11.19
N ALA A 237 24.03 -9.46 -10.83
CA ALA A 237 24.95 -8.33 -10.81
C ALA A 237 25.92 -8.35 -9.61
N GLY A 238 25.79 -9.32 -8.70
CA GLY A 238 26.61 -9.43 -7.50
C GLY A 238 26.42 -8.26 -6.54
N VAL A 239 25.20 -7.71 -6.46
CA VAL A 239 24.82 -6.71 -5.45
C VAL A 239 24.92 -7.37 -4.08
N ARG A 240 25.66 -6.74 -3.16
CA ARG A 240 25.81 -7.21 -1.78
C ARG A 240 24.57 -6.83 -0.95
N ASN A 241 24.37 -7.53 0.16
CA ASN A 241 23.39 -7.15 1.20
C ASN A 241 21.94 -7.06 0.69
N VAL A 242 21.58 -7.94 -0.24
CA VAL A 242 20.21 -8.21 -0.68
C VAL A 242 19.92 -9.70 -0.50
N PRO A 243 18.66 -10.13 -0.32
CA PRO A 243 18.33 -11.55 -0.24
C PRO A 243 18.77 -12.29 -1.50
N GLY A 244 19.26 -13.53 -1.34
CA GLY A 244 19.47 -14.44 -2.45
C GLY A 244 18.15 -15.09 -2.85
N LEU A 245 17.74 -14.92 -4.11
CA LEU A 245 16.60 -15.63 -4.67
C LEU A 245 16.93 -17.13 -4.80
N VAL A 246 16.12 -17.97 -4.18
CA VAL A 246 16.23 -19.43 -4.30
C VAL A 246 15.45 -19.91 -5.52
N CYS A 247 14.15 -19.57 -5.60
CA CYS A 247 13.27 -19.81 -6.74
C CYS A 247 11.94 -19.08 -6.53
N GLY A 248 11.13 -18.95 -7.58
CA GLY A 248 9.75 -18.48 -7.46
C GLY A 248 9.27 -17.71 -8.67
N ASP A 249 7.94 -17.61 -8.79
CA ASP A 249 7.25 -16.95 -9.89
C ASP A 249 5.75 -16.76 -9.57
N ASP A 250 5.00 -16.19 -10.50
CA ASP A 250 3.55 -16.14 -10.54
C ASP A 250 2.98 -17.56 -10.62
N ILE A 251 2.03 -17.89 -9.73
CA ILE A 251 1.37 -19.19 -9.72
C ILE A 251 0.39 -19.25 -10.89
N THR A 252 0.59 -20.24 -11.77
CA THR A 252 -0.25 -20.41 -12.96
C THR A 252 -1.74 -20.52 -12.60
N GLY A 253 -2.58 -19.69 -13.24
CA GLY A 253 -4.02 -19.68 -13.03
C GLY A 253 -4.50 -19.01 -11.74
N HIS A 254 -3.61 -18.41 -10.96
CA HIS A 254 -3.95 -17.66 -9.74
C HIS A 254 -4.08 -16.17 -10.06
N LEU A 255 -5.15 -15.83 -10.77
CA LEU A 255 -5.48 -14.49 -11.20
C LEU A 255 -6.76 -14.01 -10.51
N THR A 256 -6.79 -12.74 -10.10
CA THR A 256 -8.05 -12.11 -9.71
C THR A 256 -8.95 -11.96 -10.94
N ARG A 257 -10.27 -11.90 -10.72
CA ARG A 257 -11.25 -11.88 -11.81
C ARG A 257 -12.25 -10.73 -11.71
N THR A 258 -12.28 -10.02 -10.58
CA THR A 258 -13.22 -8.90 -10.38
C THR A 258 -13.11 -7.85 -11.49
N HIS A 259 -11.89 -7.58 -11.96
CA HIS A 259 -11.63 -6.63 -13.04
C HIS A 259 -12.28 -7.02 -14.40
N GLU A 260 -12.52 -8.31 -14.66
CA GLU A 260 -13.17 -8.81 -15.89
C GLU A 260 -14.61 -8.31 -16.04
N PHE A 261 -15.21 -7.82 -14.95
CA PHE A 261 -16.61 -7.43 -14.87
C PHE A 261 -16.86 -5.92 -14.96
N ILE A 262 -15.81 -5.09 -14.92
CA ILE A 262 -15.96 -3.62 -14.91
C ILE A 262 -16.62 -3.11 -16.20
N SER A 263 -16.26 -3.68 -17.34
CA SER A 263 -16.77 -3.28 -18.66
C SER A 263 -18.16 -3.85 -18.98
N LYS A 264 -18.75 -4.64 -18.09
CA LYS A 264 -20.05 -5.26 -18.35
C LYS A 264 -21.15 -4.19 -18.30
N PRO A 265 -22.15 -4.24 -19.20
CA PRO A 265 -23.19 -3.21 -19.30
C PRO A 265 -24.07 -3.10 -18.05
N TRP A 266 -24.08 -4.15 -17.21
CA TRP A 266 -24.82 -4.19 -15.95
C TRP A 266 -24.00 -3.69 -14.75
N ASN A 267 -22.71 -3.37 -14.93
CA ASN A 267 -21.87 -2.83 -13.87
C ASN A 267 -22.40 -1.47 -13.40
N VAL A 268 -22.26 -1.20 -12.11
CA VAL A 268 -22.79 -0.01 -11.45
C VAL A 268 -21.62 0.78 -10.86
N GLY A 269 -21.49 2.05 -11.26
CA GLY A 269 -20.36 2.90 -10.89
C GLY A 269 -19.16 2.75 -11.83
N GLY A 270 -18.39 3.83 -11.96
CA GLY A 270 -17.00 3.75 -12.44
C GLY A 270 -16.09 3.41 -11.26
N THR A 271 -15.61 2.18 -11.21
CA THR A 271 -14.59 1.73 -10.25
C THR A 271 -13.40 1.19 -11.04
N GLU A 272 -12.22 1.72 -10.76
CA GLU A 272 -10.98 1.14 -11.27
C GLU A 272 -10.58 -0.03 -10.38
N ILE A 273 -10.39 -1.20 -10.97
CA ILE A 273 -9.96 -2.42 -10.28
C ILE A 273 -8.67 -2.88 -10.92
N THR A 274 -7.61 -2.96 -10.13
CA THR A 274 -6.31 -3.44 -10.58
C THR A 274 -6.30 -4.97 -10.66
N PRO A 275 -6.04 -5.57 -11.83
CA PRO A 275 -5.83 -7.01 -11.93
C PRO A 275 -4.57 -7.44 -11.16
N ARG A 276 -4.62 -8.62 -10.52
CA ARG A 276 -3.53 -9.15 -9.71
C ARG A 276 -3.27 -10.63 -9.98
N ALA A 277 -2.00 -11.02 -9.89
CA ALA A 277 -1.56 -12.40 -9.88
C ALA A 277 -0.97 -12.75 -8.52
N GLN A 278 -1.17 -13.99 -8.06
CA GLN A 278 -0.47 -14.50 -6.90
C GLN A 278 0.97 -14.84 -7.29
N HIS A 279 1.91 -14.23 -6.60
CA HIS A 279 3.35 -14.37 -6.77
C HIS A 279 3.93 -15.01 -5.51
N ARG A 280 4.69 -16.10 -5.68
CA ARG A 280 5.25 -16.85 -4.56
C ARG A 280 6.71 -17.20 -4.85
N PHE A 281 7.60 -16.80 -3.95
CA PHE A 281 9.02 -17.04 -4.11
C PHE A 281 9.75 -17.22 -2.77
N LEU A 282 10.95 -17.80 -2.85
CA LEU A 282 11.83 -18.14 -1.75
C LEU A 282 13.10 -17.29 -1.78
N GLU A 283 13.48 -16.80 -0.62
CA GLU A 283 14.73 -16.11 -0.31
C GLU A 283 15.59 -16.97 0.63
N ASP A 284 16.89 -16.86 0.53
CA ASP A 284 17.84 -17.67 1.29
C ASP A 284 18.07 -17.24 2.75
N CYS A 285 17.52 -16.08 3.15
CA CYS A 285 17.78 -15.45 4.43
C CYS A 285 16.49 -15.16 5.21
N VAL A 286 16.45 -15.57 6.48
CA VAL A 286 15.45 -15.13 7.46
C VAL A 286 16.06 -14.03 8.32
N GLY A 287 15.76 -12.78 8.01
CA GLY A 287 16.28 -11.61 8.73
C GLY A 287 15.58 -11.34 10.06
N LYS A 288 16.24 -10.56 10.93
CA LYS A 288 15.66 -9.92 12.11
C LYS A 288 15.38 -8.44 11.83
N HIS A 289 14.30 -7.90 12.38
CA HIS A 289 14.01 -6.47 12.27
C HIS A 289 15.12 -5.61 12.86
N LEU A 290 15.38 -4.46 12.24
CA LEU A 290 16.46 -3.54 12.61
C LEU A 290 16.42 -3.14 14.08
N CYS A 291 15.23 -2.98 14.68
CA CYS A 291 15.05 -2.60 16.09
C CYS A 291 15.69 -3.54 17.11
N HIS A 292 16.12 -4.75 16.71
CA HIS A 292 16.82 -5.70 17.57
C HIS A 292 18.34 -5.52 17.60
N PHE A 293 18.87 -4.40 17.10
CA PHE A 293 20.31 -4.11 17.18
C PHE A 293 20.79 -4.09 18.63
N THR A 294 22.07 -4.42 18.86
CA THR A 294 22.65 -4.51 20.21
C THR A 294 23.61 -3.38 20.53
N SER A 295 23.99 -2.57 19.54
CA SER A 295 24.85 -1.39 19.68
C SER A 295 24.60 -0.42 18.55
N SER A 296 24.92 0.86 18.76
CA SER A 296 24.81 1.86 17.69
C SER A 296 25.72 1.57 16.50
N LYS A 297 26.87 0.92 16.73
CA LYS A 297 27.79 0.50 15.66
C LYS A 297 27.15 -0.57 14.78
N GLN A 298 26.53 -1.60 15.38
CA GLN A 298 25.84 -2.64 14.62
C GLN A 298 24.67 -2.05 13.83
N PHE A 299 23.88 -1.17 14.45
CA PHE A 299 22.80 -0.45 13.78
C PHE A 299 23.30 0.31 12.55
N MET A 300 24.35 1.13 12.72
CA MET A 300 24.92 1.93 11.63
C MET A 300 25.59 1.08 10.56
N GLN A 301 26.12 -0.10 10.92
CA GLN A 301 26.64 -1.08 9.97
C GLN A 301 25.51 -1.69 9.15
N ALA A 302 24.41 -2.10 9.79
CA ALA A 302 23.27 -2.70 9.09
C ALA A 302 22.63 -1.74 8.09
N VAL A 303 22.44 -0.48 8.47
CA VAL A 303 21.91 0.54 7.55
C VAL A 303 22.91 0.85 6.43
N TYR A 304 24.21 0.88 6.74
CA TYR A 304 25.26 1.05 5.72
C TYR A 304 25.26 -0.11 4.71
N ASP A 305 25.18 -1.35 5.19
CA ASP A 305 25.17 -2.54 4.35
C ASP A 305 23.99 -2.49 3.35
N ALA A 306 22.81 -2.11 3.82
CA ALA A 306 21.61 -1.92 3.00
C ALA A 306 21.71 -0.79 1.96
N PHE A 307 22.55 0.22 2.19
CA PHE A 307 22.75 1.36 1.28
C PHE A 307 23.54 1.01 0.00
N LEU A 308 24.28 -0.10 0.00
CA LEU A 308 25.30 -0.38 -1.01
C LEU A 308 24.75 -0.94 -2.32
N ASP A 309 25.55 -0.76 -3.37
CA ASP A 309 25.60 -1.53 -4.62
C ASP A 309 24.38 -1.47 -5.58
N ALA A 310 23.14 -1.48 -5.10
CA ALA A 310 21.96 -1.66 -5.97
C ALA A 310 21.85 -0.57 -7.04
N TYR A 311 21.99 0.70 -6.64
CA TYR A 311 22.02 1.83 -7.57
C TYR A 311 23.27 1.78 -8.45
N GLU A 312 24.46 1.61 -7.88
CA GLU A 312 25.73 1.71 -8.59
C GLU A 312 25.90 0.61 -9.65
N LYS A 313 25.48 -0.62 -9.33
CA LYS A 313 25.65 -1.79 -10.21
C LYS A 313 24.50 -1.98 -11.17
N CYS A 314 23.27 -1.62 -10.77
CA CYS A 314 22.07 -1.96 -11.55
C CYS A 314 21.24 -0.75 -11.98
N GLY A 315 21.49 0.45 -11.45
CA GLY A 315 20.63 1.62 -11.69
C GLY A 315 19.21 1.42 -11.15
N ILE A 316 19.05 0.63 -10.10
CA ILE A 316 17.75 0.33 -9.46
C ILE A 316 17.59 1.18 -8.20
N LEU A 317 16.43 1.85 -8.10
CA LEU A 317 15.95 2.51 -6.89
C LEU A 317 15.03 1.56 -6.13
N HIS A 318 15.12 1.54 -4.80
CA HIS A 318 14.27 0.71 -3.95
C HIS A 318 12.88 1.30 -3.77
N ARG A 319 12.79 2.63 -3.58
CA ARG A 319 11.54 3.40 -3.48
C ARG A 319 10.65 3.16 -2.25
N ASP A 320 11.12 2.37 -1.30
CA ASP A 320 10.43 2.12 -0.02
C ASP A 320 11.44 1.76 1.08
N VAL A 321 12.53 2.52 1.15
CA VAL A 321 13.53 2.34 2.21
C VAL A 321 12.90 2.70 3.56
N SER A 322 12.85 1.72 4.47
CA SER A 322 12.19 1.86 5.77
C SER A 322 12.89 1.03 6.85
N GLY A 323 12.59 1.31 8.12
CA GLY A 323 13.09 0.52 9.26
C GLY A 323 12.65 -0.95 9.26
N ASN A 324 11.57 -1.27 8.52
CA ASN A 324 11.08 -2.65 8.37
C ASN A 324 11.78 -3.40 7.24
N ASN A 325 12.21 -2.66 6.22
CA ASN A 325 12.82 -3.21 5.00
C ASN A 325 14.35 -3.35 5.14
N VAL A 326 14.97 -2.60 6.05
CA VAL A 326 16.34 -2.89 6.51
C VAL A 326 16.27 -3.98 7.58
N MET A 327 16.80 -5.16 7.27
CA MET A 327 16.86 -6.30 8.18
C MET A 327 18.31 -6.59 8.58
N MET A 328 18.49 -7.41 9.62
CA MET A 328 19.79 -7.91 10.04
C MET A 328 19.85 -9.43 9.92
N THR A 329 20.97 -9.94 9.40
CA THR A 329 21.28 -11.37 9.42
C THR A 329 21.63 -11.84 10.83
N VAL A 330 21.75 -13.16 11.01
CA VAL A 330 22.22 -13.76 12.27
C VAL A 330 23.62 -13.24 12.65
N ASP A 331 24.47 -12.97 11.64
CA ASP A 331 25.82 -12.44 11.82
C ASP A 331 25.86 -10.93 12.09
N GLY A 332 24.70 -10.26 12.08
CA GLY A 332 24.57 -8.82 12.35
C GLY A 332 24.88 -7.92 11.16
N CYS A 333 25.02 -8.48 9.96
CA CYS A 333 25.11 -7.70 8.71
C CYS A 333 23.73 -7.19 8.30
N GLY A 334 23.68 -6.03 7.66
CA GLY A 334 22.43 -5.51 7.10
C GLY A 334 22.04 -6.17 5.79
N ILE A 335 20.74 -6.30 5.54
CA ILE A 335 20.16 -6.68 4.27
C ILE A 335 19.00 -5.76 3.95
N LEU A 336 18.90 -5.27 2.72
CA LEU A 336 17.75 -4.53 2.23
C LEU A 336 16.75 -5.49 1.56
N ASN A 337 15.55 -5.59 2.13
CA ASN A 337 14.45 -6.46 1.69
C ASN A 337 13.25 -5.65 1.16
N ASP A 338 12.26 -6.33 0.58
CA ASP A 338 11.02 -5.77 0.01
C ASP A 338 11.24 -4.90 -1.24
N TRP A 339 11.75 -5.54 -2.31
CA TRP A 339 12.02 -4.90 -3.60
C TRP A 339 10.78 -4.77 -4.50
N ASP A 340 9.57 -5.00 -3.97
CA ASP A 340 8.28 -4.89 -4.68
C ASP A 340 8.05 -3.51 -5.33
N HIS A 341 8.59 -2.44 -4.72
CA HIS A 341 8.45 -1.06 -5.20
C HIS A 341 9.60 -0.62 -6.11
N ALA A 342 10.60 -1.48 -6.30
CA ALA A 342 11.82 -1.14 -7.00
C ALA A 342 11.59 -0.78 -8.47
N ARG A 343 12.46 0.08 -9.00
CA ARG A 343 12.39 0.51 -10.40
C ARG A 343 13.76 0.92 -10.92
N LYS A 344 14.05 0.56 -12.18
CA LYS A 344 15.23 1.05 -12.90
C LYS A 344 15.04 2.50 -13.29
N ILE A 345 16.11 3.29 -13.20
CA ILE A 345 16.11 4.71 -13.59
C ILE A 345 15.79 4.87 -15.07
N SER A 346 16.27 3.95 -15.92
CA SER A 346 15.93 3.92 -17.34
C SER A 346 14.42 3.93 -17.60
N ASP A 347 13.67 3.30 -16.71
CA ASP A 347 12.24 3.12 -16.88
C ASP A 347 11.47 4.30 -16.29
N MET A 348 12.10 5.14 -15.45
CA MET A 348 11.50 6.32 -14.83
C MET A 348 11.11 7.38 -15.86
N ALA A 349 11.80 7.44 -17.00
CA ALA A 349 11.48 8.32 -18.12
C ALA A 349 10.07 8.09 -18.69
N ASN A 350 9.49 6.90 -18.46
CA ASN A 350 8.14 6.56 -18.91
C ASN A 350 7.03 7.10 -17.99
N GLY A 351 7.35 7.98 -17.04
CA GLY A 351 6.39 8.58 -16.11
C GLY A 351 5.99 7.69 -14.93
N PRO A 352 5.01 8.10 -14.10
CA PRO A 352 4.55 7.34 -12.95
C PRO A 352 3.79 6.07 -13.34
N ARG A 353 4.09 4.93 -12.69
CA ARG A 353 3.40 3.62 -12.91
C ARG A 353 2.06 3.51 -12.19
N GLN A 354 1.86 4.32 -11.15
CA GLN A 354 0.68 4.29 -10.28
C GLN A 354 0.23 5.73 -10.06
N LEU A 355 -1.09 5.93 -9.97
CA LEU A 355 -1.69 7.23 -9.67
C LEU A 355 -1.40 7.69 -8.23
N SER A 356 -1.06 6.76 -7.33
CA SER A 356 -0.78 7.02 -5.93
C SER A 356 0.72 6.96 -5.61
N ARG A 357 1.18 7.89 -4.76
CA ARG A 357 2.51 7.90 -4.16
C ARG A 357 2.82 6.58 -3.43
N SER A 358 4.00 6.01 -3.65
CA SER A 358 4.51 4.80 -2.99
C SER A 358 5.50 5.13 -1.87
N GLY A 359 5.59 4.25 -0.85
CA GLY A 359 6.59 4.31 0.21
C GLY A 359 6.00 4.40 1.62
N THR A 360 6.85 4.28 2.63
CA THR A 360 6.48 4.39 4.05
C THR A 360 6.52 5.85 4.52
N TRP A 361 5.39 6.42 4.97
CA TRP A 361 5.22 7.86 5.26
C TRP A 361 6.35 8.47 6.12
N HIS A 362 6.70 7.77 7.20
CA HIS A 362 7.73 8.17 8.15
C HIS A 362 9.10 8.39 7.48
N PHE A 363 9.41 7.64 6.43
CA PHE A 363 10.72 7.64 5.78
C PHE A 363 10.72 8.32 4.41
N MET A 364 9.57 8.72 3.87
CA MET A 364 9.50 9.50 2.63
C MET A 364 10.27 10.82 2.74
N SER A 365 10.86 11.26 1.62
CA SER A 365 11.51 12.57 1.51
C SER A 365 10.53 13.73 1.69
N VAL A 366 11.04 14.90 2.06
CA VAL A 366 10.28 16.15 2.14
C VAL A 366 9.49 16.38 0.85
N PHE A 367 10.16 16.32 -0.29
CA PHE A 367 9.51 16.62 -1.57
C PHE A 367 8.49 15.58 -2.00
N LEU A 368 8.70 14.29 -1.70
CA LEU A 368 7.67 13.27 -1.95
C LEU A 368 6.43 13.54 -1.08
N LEU A 369 6.60 13.99 0.16
CA LEU A 369 5.49 14.31 1.05
C LEU A 369 4.73 15.58 0.63
N GLU A 370 5.44 16.60 0.16
CA GLU A 370 4.88 17.88 -0.28
C GLU A 370 4.24 17.81 -1.67
N LYS A 371 4.86 17.06 -2.61
CA LYS A 371 4.46 16.94 -4.01
C LYS A 371 4.13 15.47 -4.33
N PRO A 372 2.87 15.03 -4.14
CA PRO A 372 2.47 13.62 -4.33
C PRO A 372 2.77 13.05 -5.72
N ASP A 373 2.83 13.90 -6.74
CA ASP A 373 3.08 13.52 -8.14
C ASP A 373 4.58 13.49 -8.50
N LYS A 374 5.48 13.80 -7.55
CA LYS A 374 6.93 13.75 -7.78
C LYS A 374 7.36 12.34 -8.16
N VAL A 375 8.08 12.23 -9.27
CA VAL A 375 8.79 11.01 -9.62
C VAL A 375 9.99 10.84 -8.69
N GLN A 376 10.04 9.70 -8.02
CA GLN A 376 11.09 9.39 -7.05
C GLN A 376 12.46 9.29 -7.72
N ASP A 377 13.52 9.76 -7.08
CA ASP A 377 14.90 9.69 -7.58
C ASP A 377 15.84 9.06 -6.54
N LEU A 378 17.13 9.03 -6.85
CA LEU A 378 18.15 8.52 -5.93
C LEU A 378 18.20 9.33 -4.63
N GLN A 379 18.01 10.65 -4.72
CA GLN A 379 18.09 11.54 -3.56
C GLN A 379 16.98 11.23 -2.56
N ASP A 380 15.79 10.84 -3.02
CA ASP A 380 14.72 10.39 -2.13
C ASP A 380 15.07 9.10 -1.37
N ASP A 381 15.68 8.10 -2.02
CA ASP A 381 16.13 6.87 -1.34
C ASP A 381 17.22 7.21 -0.30
N MET A 382 18.17 8.08 -0.64
CA MET A 382 19.22 8.53 0.29
C MET A 382 18.66 9.33 1.48
N GLU A 383 17.67 10.18 1.25
CA GLU A 383 16.96 10.89 2.31
C GLU A 383 16.16 9.93 3.21
N SER A 384 15.59 8.87 2.62
CA SER A 384 14.91 7.81 3.36
C SER A 384 15.87 7.07 4.30
N PHE A 385 17.09 6.74 3.85
CA PHE A 385 18.14 6.19 4.72
C PHE A 385 18.50 7.13 5.88
N PHE A 386 18.51 8.45 5.65
CA PHE A 386 18.68 9.42 6.73
C PHE A 386 17.54 9.35 7.76
N TYR A 387 16.29 9.25 7.31
CA TYR A 387 15.16 9.12 8.22
C TYR A 387 15.14 7.78 8.96
N VAL A 388 15.58 6.69 8.35
CA VAL A 388 15.77 5.41 9.04
C VAL A 388 16.76 5.57 10.19
N VAL A 389 17.92 6.20 9.96
CA VAL A 389 18.90 6.49 11.02
C VAL A 389 18.28 7.39 12.09
N LEU A 390 17.75 8.55 11.71
CA LEU A 390 17.25 9.54 12.67
C LEU A 390 16.11 8.98 13.54
N TYR A 391 15.14 8.29 12.95
CA TYR A 391 14.01 7.70 13.67
C TYR A 391 14.49 6.73 14.76
N HIS A 392 15.42 5.84 14.43
CA HIS A 392 15.94 4.88 15.40
C HIS A 392 16.85 5.53 16.43
N VAL A 393 17.60 6.57 16.08
CA VAL A 393 18.39 7.34 17.04
C VAL A 393 17.49 8.01 18.08
N VAL A 394 16.46 8.72 17.63
CA VAL A 394 15.51 9.43 18.51
C VAL A 394 14.73 8.45 19.38
N ARG A 395 14.40 7.27 18.85
CA ARG A 395 13.60 6.28 19.58
C ARG A 395 14.41 5.42 20.53
N TYR A 396 15.59 4.97 20.11
CA TYR A 396 16.29 3.86 20.75
C TYR A 396 17.62 4.24 21.43
N MET A 397 18.13 5.46 21.24
CA MET A 397 19.44 5.86 21.77
C MET A 397 19.32 6.96 22.82
N ASN A 398 20.25 6.97 23.77
CA ASN A 398 20.31 8.04 24.76
C ASN A 398 20.83 9.35 24.13
N HIS A 399 20.05 10.43 24.24
CA HIS A 399 20.38 11.74 23.68
C HIS A 399 19.83 12.88 24.57
N ASN A 400 20.27 14.11 24.37
CA ASN A 400 19.86 15.26 25.22
C ASN A 400 18.41 15.76 25.02
N LYS A 401 17.56 15.00 24.31
CA LYS A 401 16.18 15.36 23.96
C LYS A 401 15.17 14.26 24.34
N LEU A 402 15.50 13.37 25.29
CA LEU A 402 14.62 12.24 25.68
C LEU A 402 13.20 12.67 26.09
N SER A 403 13.05 13.83 26.74
CA SER A 403 11.74 14.36 27.14
C SER A 403 10.87 14.84 25.97
N GLU A 404 11.46 15.00 24.78
CA GLU A 404 10.80 15.51 23.58
C GLU A 404 10.53 14.43 22.53
N VAL A 405 10.89 13.17 22.80
CA VAL A 405 10.80 12.06 21.81
C VAL A 405 9.40 11.96 21.19
N THR A 406 8.33 11.93 21.98
CA THR A 406 6.96 11.90 21.45
C THR A 406 6.66 13.09 20.54
N ASN A 407 7.07 14.30 20.93
CA ASN A 407 6.85 15.51 20.14
C ASN A 407 7.65 15.49 18.83
N ILE A 408 8.90 15.01 18.86
CA ILE A 408 9.73 14.85 17.66
C ILE A 408 9.06 13.86 16.69
N ILE A 409 8.61 12.70 17.19
CA ILE A 409 7.93 11.69 16.37
C ILE A 409 6.66 12.28 15.74
N GLU A 410 5.78 12.88 16.56
CA GLU A 410 4.52 13.47 16.09
C GLU A 410 4.71 14.62 15.10
N LYS A 411 5.72 15.47 15.29
CA LYS A 411 5.92 16.67 14.48
C LYS A 411 6.79 16.45 13.26
N VAL A 412 7.72 15.50 13.30
CA VAL A 412 8.66 15.25 12.19
C VAL A 412 8.19 14.06 11.36
N PHE A 413 7.79 12.96 11.99
CA PHE A 413 7.53 11.71 11.29
C PHE A 413 6.04 11.49 10.99
N ASP A 414 5.14 11.93 11.87
CA ASP A 414 3.68 11.81 11.69
C ASP A 414 3.02 13.05 11.09
N ASP A 415 3.79 14.05 10.66
CA ASP A 415 3.24 15.28 10.10
C ASP A 415 2.46 15.00 8.80
N TYR A 416 1.16 15.33 8.80
CA TYR A 416 0.31 15.25 7.62
C TYR A 416 -0.80 16.29 7.64
N THR A 417 -1.28 16.62 6.45
CA THR A 417 -2.47 17.41 6.14
C THR A 417 -3.32 16.63 5.16
N GLU A 418 -4.61 16.50 5.46
CA GLU A 418 -5.59 15.87 4.58
C GLU A 418 -6.36 16.97 3.85
N HIS A 419 -6.34 16.91 2.51
CA HIS A 419 -7.05 17.84 1.64
C HIS A 419 -8.50 17.40 1.43
N ALA A 420 -9.34 18.31 0.92
CA ALA A 420 -10.76 18.05 0.74
C ALA A 420 -11.07 16.93 -0.28
N ASP A 421 -10.12 16.61 -1.15
CA ASP A 421 -10.18 15.51 -2.12
C ASP A 421 -9.68 14.16 -1.56
N GLY A 422 -9.25 14.13 -0.29
CA GLY A 422 -8.70 12.95 0.38
C GLY A 422 -7.19 12.75 0.15
N GLN A 423 -6.53 13.63 -0.60
CA GLN A 423 -5.07 13.55 -0.79
C GLN A 423 -4.36 13.93 0.51
N LEU A 424 -3.31 13.18 0.85
CA LEU A 424 -2.48 13.44 2.02
C LEU A 424 -1.15 14.07 1.60
N THR A 425 -0.85 15.26 2.13
CA THR A 425 0.48 15.90 2.02
C THR A 425 1.11 16.05 3.39
N GLY A 426 2.42 16.27 3.45
CA GLY A 426 3.14 16.46 4.73
C GLY A 426 4.51 17.05 4.50
N GLY A 427 5.45 16.73 5.39
CA GLY A 427 6.86 17.08 5.22
C GLY A 427 7.24 18.44 5.81
N SER A 428 6.30 19.22 6.35
CA SER A 428 6.57 20.54 6.91
C SER A 428 7.50 20.47 8.13
N GLY A 429 7.29 19.49 9.01
CA GLY A 429 8.16 19.24 10.16
C GLY A 429 9.56 18.79 9.77
N LYS A 430 9.67 17.90 8.77
CA LYS A 430 10.95 17.45 8.20
C LYS A 430 11.71 18.59 7.53
N SER A 431 11.04 19.39 6.72
CA SER A 431 11.59 20.57 6.05
C SER A 431 12.08 21.59 7.09
N GLY A 432 11.26 21.90 8.11
CA GLY A 432 11.63 22.78 9.21
C GLY A 432 12.83 22.27 10.02
N MET A 433 12.90 20.96 10.27
CA MET A 433 14.05 20.33 10.93
C MET A 433 15.34 20.48 10.10
N ILE A 434 15.30 20.22 8.80
CA ILE A 434 16.49 20.30 7.94
C ILE A 434 16.94 21.75 7.74
N THR A 435 16.01 22.64 7.38
CA THR A 435 16.34 24.02 6.97
C THR A 435 16.61 24.94 8.16
N ARG A 436 15.79 24.84 9.21
CA ARG A 436 15.75 25.74 10.37
C ARG A 436 16.18 25.10 11.68
N ARG A 437 16.46 23.79 11.71
CA ARG A 437 16.81 23.03 12.93
C ARG A 437 15.69 23.05 13.98
N LEU A 438 14.44 23.00 13.52
CA LEU A 438 13.29 22.79 14.41
C LEU A 438 13.27 21.34 14.92
N HIS A 439 12.88 21.13 16.18
CA HIS A 439 12.81 19.82 16.87
C HIS A 439 14.15 19.11 17.10
N ILE A 440 15.03 19.08 16.10
CA ILE A 440 16.43 18.64 16.19
C ILE A 440 17.33 19.86 16.05
N GLU A 441 17.59 20.50 17.20
CA GLU A 441 18.37 21.73 17.32
C GLU A 441 19.87 21.51 17.08
N LYS A 442 20.64 22.60 16.98
CA LYS A 442 22.09 22.53 16.71
C LYS A 442 22.89 21.82 17.81
N ASP A 443 22.35 21.80 19.03
CA ASP A 443 22.92 21.16 20.20
C ASP A 443 22.42 19.71 20.38
N PHE A 444 21.58 19.17 19.49
CA PHE A 444 21.19 17.77 19.54
C PHE A 444 22.43 16.86 19.54
N GLU A 445 22.53 16.01 20.56
CA GLU A 445 23.69 15.14 20.76
C GLU A 445 23.28 13.77 21.30
N VAL A 446 23.70 12.71 20.61
CA VAL A 446 23.66 11.34 21.12
C VAL A 446 24.79 11.17 22.13
N SER A 447 24.42 10.75 23.34
CA SER A 447 25.32 10.71 24.50
C SER A 447 26.56 9.85 24.22
N SER A 448 27.73 10.45 24.38
CA SER A 448 29.04 9.80 24.23
C SER A 448 29.30 9.16 22.85
N ASN A 449 28.51 9.47 21.81
CA ASN A 449 28.58 8.81 20.50
C ASN A 449 29.05 9.75 19.38
N ARG A 450 30.35 10.11 19.41
CA ARG A 450 30.96 11.02 18.42
C ARG A 450 30.80 10.57 16.96
N PRO A 451 30.97 9.27 16.60
CA PRO A 451 30.80 8.83 15.22
C PRO A 451 29.41 9.12 14.67
N LEU A 452 28.36 8.78 15.44
CA LEU A 452 26.98 8.99 15.06
C LEU A 452 26.61 10.48 14.97
N ASN A 453 27.04 11.29 15.95
CA ASN A 453 26.84 12.75 15.90
C ASN A 453 27.49 13.36 14.66
N SER A 454 28.71 12.91 14.29
CA SER A 454 29.38 13.37 13.07
C SER A 454 28.63 12.98 11.80
N TRP A 455 28.04 11.80 11.77
CA TRP A 455 27.23 11.34 10.64
C TRP A 455 25.95 12.16 10.49
N LEU A 456 25.20 12.34 11.58
CA LEU A 456 23.94 13.10 11.59
C LEU A 456 24.17 14.55 11.14
N GLN A 457 25.21 15.21 11.65
CA GLN A 457 25.55 16.58 11.23
C GLN A 457 25.91 16.65 9.74
N PHE A 458 26.69 15.68 9.24
CA PHE A 458 27.06 15.62 7.82
C PHE A 458 25.82 15.45 6.93
N MET A 459 24.93 14.51 7.27
CA MET A 459 23.72 14.28 6.49
C MET A 459 22.74 15.45 6.55
N LEU A 460 22.50 16.02 7.74
CA LEU A 460 21.62 17.19 7.88
C LEU A 460 22.12 18.40 7.07
N ASN A 461 23.44 18.63 7.02
CA ASN A 461 24.00 19.69 6.19
C ASN A 461 23.88 19.38 4.69
N SER A 462 24.10 18.12 4.31
CA SER A 462 23.96 17.68 2.91
C SER A 462 22.52 17.80 2.40
N LEU A 463 21.55 17.41 3.23
CA LEU A 463 20.12 17.56 2.95
C LEU A 463 19.73 19.04 2.90
N LYS A 464 20.26 19.89 3.80
CA LYS A 464 19.99 21.33 3.76
C LYS A 464 20.48 21.97 2.46
N GLU A 465 21.70 21.65 2.02
CA GLU A 465 22.25 22.10 0.74
C GLU A 465 21.35 21.66 -0.44
N TRP A 466 20.86 20.41 -0.41
CA TRP A 466 19.94 19.87 -1.42
C TRP A 466 18.58 20.56 -1.44
N LEU A 467 17.89 20.67 -0.30
CA LEU A 467 16.58 21.34 -0.21
C LEU A 467 16.67 22.79 -0.69
N SER A 468 17.72 23.52 -0.29
CA SER A 468 17.93 24.90 -0.74
C SER A 468 18.16 25.00 -2.25
N HIS A 469 18.85 24.03 -2.85
CA HIS A 469 19.02 23.98 -4.31
C HIS A 469 17.70 23.74 -5.03
N ILE A 470 16.92 22.74 -4.61
CA ILE A 470 15.62 22.43 -5.23
C ILE A 470 14.65 23.62 -5.09
N GLU A 471 14.57 24.24 -3.91
CA GLU A 471 13.75 25.44 -3.70
C GLU A 471 14.15 26.61 -4.62
N SER A 472 15.45 26.73 -4.94
CA SER A 472 15.93 27.76 -5.88
C SER A 472 15.49 27.49 -7.32
N LEU A 473 15.45 26.21 -7.73
CA LEU A 473 14.96 25.80 -9.05
C LEU A 473 13.45 26.04 -9.18
N ASP A 474 12.69 25.70 -8.14
CA ASP A 474 11.23 25.87 -8.10
C ASP A 474 10.85 27.36 -8.21
N LYS A 475 11.55 28.23 -7.47
CA LYS A 475 11.39 29.68 -7.59
C LYS A 475 11.71 30.16 -8.99
N SER A 476 12.84 29.75 -9.58
CA SER A 476 13.25 30.19 -10.92
C SER A 476 12.26 29.82 -12.03
N CYS A 477 11.50 28.73 -11.88
CA CYS A 477 10.45 28.35 -12.83
C CYS A 477 9.23 29.29 -12.76
N HIS A 478 8.88 29.81 -11.58
CA HIS A 478 7.76 30.75 -11.44
C HIS A 478 8.05 32.13 -12.01
N TRP A 479 9.30 32.63 -11.96
CA TRP A 479 9.67 33.92 -12.57
C TRP A 479 9.71 33.84 -14.11
N ALA A 480 9.95 32.67 -14.68
CA ALA A 480 9.95 32.49 -16.15
C ALA A 480 8.53 32.41 -16.75
N GLU A 481 7.52 32.05 -15.95
CA GLU A 481 6.12 32.04 -16.40
C GLU A 481 5.44 33.42 -16.26
N GLU A 482 5.96 34.32 -15.42
CA GLU A 482 5.42 35.68 -15.24
C GLU A 482 6.01 36.74 -16.19
N GLU A 483 7.18 36.50 -16.80
CA GLU A 483 7.82 37.45 -17.73
C GLU A 483 7.31 37.38 -19.20
N ASP A 484 6.42 36.43 -19.54
CA ASP A 484 5.88 36.29 -20.91
C ASP A 484 4.54 37.06 -21.14
N ASP A 485 4.03 37.81 -20.16
CA ASP A 485 2.72 38.50 -20.22
C ASP A 485 2.76 40.04 -20.25
N GLU A 486 3.93 40.66 -20.40
CA GLU A 486 4.03 42.12 -20.59
C GLU A 486 4.88 42.45 -21.82
N ASP A 487 4.26 42.46 -23.01
CA ASP A 487 4.54 43.41 -24.11
C ASP A 487 3.64 43.11 -25.33
N GLY A 488 2.59 43.92 -25.54
CA GLY A 488 1.66 43.71 -26.65
C GLY A 488 0.61 44.81 -26.82
N GLU A 489 1.08 46.03 -27.04
CA GLU A 489 0.32 47.24 -27.34
C GLU A 489 -0.79 47.01 -28.40
N ILE A 490 -2.01 47.47 -28.08
CA ILE A 490 -3.18 47.42 -28.96
C ILE A 490 -3.03 48.48 -30.06
N VAL A 491 -2.72 48.06 -31.28
CA VAL A 491 -2.95 48.87 -32.50
C VAL A 491 -3.59 48.03 -33.59
N SER A 492 -4.82 48.40 -33.95
CA SER A 492 -5.46 48.12 -35.25
C SER A 492 -5.57 49.47 -35.99
N PRO A 493 -5.59 49.58 -37.34
CA PRO A 493 -6.36 48.68 -38.21
C PRO A 493 -5.85 48.44 -39.67
N ASN A 494 -6.57 47.52 -40.34
CA ASN A 494 -6.98 47.51 -41.76
C ASN A 494 -6.16 46.79 -42.87
N LYS A 495 -6.90 45.83 -43.48
CA LYS A 495 -7.16 45.58 -44.92
C LYS A 495 -6.29 44.62 -45.75
N ASN A 496 -7.03 43.61 -46.24
CA ASN A 496 -7.13 43.08 -47.61
C ASN A 496 -6.19 41.96 -48.12
N GLU A 497 -6.87 40.83 -48.40
CA GLU A 497 -6.90 40.01 -49.64
C GLU A 497 -5.72 39.13 -50.09
N ASN A 498 -6.09 37.85 -50.30
CA ASN A 498 -5.71 36.87 -51.33
C ASN A 498 -4.22 36.51 -51.53
N ASP A 499 -3.83 35.26 -51.24
CA ASP A 499 -3.91 34.15 -52.21
C ASP A 499 -3.42 32.80 -51.64
N SER A 500 -3.82 31.74 -52.34
CA SER A 500 -3.75 30.29 -52.11
C SER A 500 -2.39 29.62 -51.85
N ILE A 501 -2.40 28.49 -51.09
CA ILE A 501 -1.88 27.12 -51.41
C ILE A 501 -1.66 26.32 -50.09
N GLY A 502 -2.04 25.03 -50.07
CA GLY A 502 -1.23 24.00 -49.36
C GLY A 502 -1.89 23.13 -48.27
N VAL A 503 -1.81 21.82 -48.49
CA VAL A 503 -2.14 20.64 -47.67
C VAL A 503 -1.46 20.61 -46.28
N GLY A 504 -2.13 20.06 -45.25
CA GLY A 504 -1.44 19.44 -44.09
C GLY A 504 -2.23 19.36 -42.75
N PRO A 505 -2.26 18.22 -42.04
CA PRO A 505 -2.85 18.10 -40.71
C PRO A 505 -1.92 18.68 -39.63
N ASN A 506 -2.50 19.39 -38.67
CA ASN A 506 -1.80 20.13 -37.61
C ASN A 506 -0.99 19.20 -36.68
N SER A 507 0.33 19.17 -36.87
CA SER A 507 1.32 18.77 -35.87
C SER A 507 1.90 20.02 -35.21
N LYS A 508 1.41 20.37 -34.01
CA LYS A 508 2.08 21.33 -33.11
C LYS A 508 1.94 20.87 -31.66
N ALA A 509 2.63 19.79 -31.35
CA ALA A 509 3.01 19.37 -30.00
C ALA A 509 4.39 18.71 -30.07
N ALA A 510 5.36 19.39 -30.67
CA ALA A 510 6.76 18.97 -30.74
C ALA A 510 7.61 20.14 -31.23
N SER A 511 7.89 21.11 -30.35
CA SER A 511 8.99 22.08 -30.51
C SER A 511 8.92 23.10 -29.37
N CYS A 512 9.31 22.69 -28.17
CA CYS A 512 9.83 23.63 -27.18
C CYS A 512 10.91 22.95 -26.34
N HIS A 513 11.86 22.29 -26.99
CA HIS A 513 13.10 21.81 -26.37
C HIS A 513 14.25 22.19 -27.28
N GLN A 514 14.65 23.46 -27.25
CA GLN A 514 15.98 23.97 -27.61
C GLN A 514 15.96 25.50 -27.55
N ARG A 515 16.01 26.05 -26.33
CA ARG A 515 16.59 27.37 -26.09
C ARG A 515 17.49 27.24 -24.87
N ALA A 516 18.74 27.65 -25.06
CA ALA A 516 19.82 27.49 -24.10
C ALA A 516 19.48 28.20 -22.79
N ALA A 517 19.29 27.42 -21.72
CA ALA A 517 19.21 27.93 -20.36
C ALA A 517 20.59 28.48 -19.97
N SER A 518 20.61 29.69 -19.41
CA SER A 518 21.76 30.23 -18.67
C SER A 518 22.12 29.26 -17.52
N PRO A 519 23.39 29.10 -17.13
CA PRO A 519 23.84 27.98 -16.30
C PRO A 519 23.37 28.13 -14.84
N LEU A 520 22.16 27.68 -14.55
CA LEU A 520 21.78 27.27 -13.20
C LEU A 520 22.78 26.20 -12.76
N ALA A 521 23.53 26.47 -11.68
CA ALA A 521 24.68 25.67 -11.27
C ALA A 521 24.34 24.18 -11.21
N ALA A 522 25.01 23.36 -12.02
CA ALA A 522 24.82 21.92 -12.04
C ALA A 522 24.92 21.35 -10.61
N PRO A 523 24.03 20.42 -10.22
CA PRO A 523 23.97 19.88 -8.86
C PRO A 523 25.21 19.06 -8.47
N GLU A 524 26.16 18.87 -9.39
CA GLU A 524 27.39 18.08 -9.24
C GLU A 524 28.23 18.44 -8.01
N HIS A 525 28.15 19.70 -7.55
CA HIS A 525 28.86 20.19 -6.36
C HIS A 525 28.15 19.82 -5.04
N LEU A 526 26.87 19.44 -5.07
CA LEU A 526 26.07 19.13 -3.89
C LEU A 526 26.39 17.73 -3.36
N LYS A 527 26.55 17.60 -2.04
CA LYS A 527 26.92 16.32 -1.41
C LYS A 527 25.89 15.22 -1.66
N LEU A 528 24.60 15.57 -1.63
CA LEU A 528 23.51 14.63 -1.87
C LEU A 528 23.41 14.22 -3.35
N HIS A 529 24.04 14.94 -4.28
CA HIS A 529 24.09 14.50 -5.68
C HIS A 529 25.02 13.28 -5.86
N ASN A 530 26.03 13.14 -5.00
CA ASN A 530 27.06 12.11 -5.12
C ASN A 530 26.93 11.05 -4.01
N HIS A 531 26.17 9.98 -4.28
CA HIS A 531 25.99 8.87 -3.33
C HIS A 531 27.32 8.25 -2.84
N ARG A 532 28.38 8.24 -3.67
CA ARG A 532 29.71 7.73 -3.28
C ARG A 532 30.37 8.58 -2.20
N LEU A 533 30.09 9.88 -2.14
CA LEU A 533 30.59 10.76 -1.09
C LEU A 533 29.96 10.41 0.26
N ILE A 534 28.64 10.15 0.26
CA ILE A 534 27.90 9.71 1.45
C ILE A 534 28.43 8.35 1.91
N GLU A 535 28.56 7.40 0.99
CA GLU A 535 29.13 6.07 1.27
C GLU A 535 30.54 6.18 1.88
N ALA A 536 31.43 6.98 1.28
CA ALA A 536 32.80 7.15 1.74
C ALA A 536 32.87 7.73 3.16
N LYS A 537 32.02 8.73 3.47
CA LYS A 537 31.91 9.30 4.83
C LYS A 537 31.41 8.27 5.82
N TRP A 538 30.38 7.49 5.46
CA TRP A 538 29.80 6.45 6.30
C TRP A 538 30.81 5.34 6.60
N ARG A 539 31.47 4.82 5.56
CA ARG A 539 32.55 3.82 5.66
C ARG A 539 33.71 4.29 6.52
N ALA A 540 34.14 5.55 6.36
CA ALA A 540 35.22 6.11 7.17
C ALA A 540 34.86 6.17 8.66
N LEU A 541 33.61 6.49 9.00
CA LEU A 541 33.12 6.51 10.38
C LEU A 541 33.00 5.10 10.97
N LEU A 542 32.51 4.12 10.22
CA LEU A 542 32.44 2.73 10.68
C LEU A 542 33.83 2.15 10.97
N ASN A 543 34.81 2.43 10.11
CA ASN A 543 36.16 1.89 10.21
C ASN A 543 37.04 2.59 11.26
N LYS A 544 36.94 3.92 11.39
CA LYS A 544 37.85 4.73 12.22
C LYS A 544 37.17 5.35 13.44
N GLY A 545 35.85 5.28 13.53
CA GLY A 545 35.07 5.85 14.62
C GLY A 545 35.34 5.15 15.94
N ARG A 546 35.45 5.93 17.02
CA ARG A 546 35.45 5.42 18.39
C ARG A 546 34.01 5.26 18.85
N TRP A 547 33.46 4.07 18.67
CA TRP A 547 32.11 3.71 19.09
C TRP A 547 32.06 3.41 20.59
N PRO A 548 30.95 3.75 21.30
CA PRO A 548 30.77 3.35 22.69
C PRO A 548 30.73 1.82 22.84
N ALA A 549 31.15 1.31 24.00
CA ALA A 549 31.16 -0.13 24.27
C ALA A 549 29.82 -0.66 24.84
N ASN A 550 29.03 0.20 25.49
CA ASN A 550 27.81 -0.17 26.23
C ASN A 550 26.65 0.79 25.88
N ASP A 551 26.29 0.88 24.61
CA ASP A 551 25.20 1.73 24.10
C ASP A 551 24.06 0.92 23.49
N ALA A 552 23.68 -0.16 24.18
CA ALA A 552 22.53 -0.98 23.81
C ALA A 552 21.25 -0.12 23.74
N PRO A 553 20.33 -0.42 22.81
CA PRO A 553 19.14 0.39 22.64
C PRO A 553 18.18 0.30 23.82
N VAL A 554 17.45 1.40 24.05
CA VAL A 554 16.33 1.49 24.99
C VAL A 554 15.17 2.15 24.27
N ASP A 555 14.01 1.48 24.18
CA ASP A 555 12.83 2.06 23.50
C ASP A 555 12.21 3.17 24.36
N HIS A 556 12.50 4.42 24.00
CA HIS A 556 12.01 5.60 24.71
C HIS A 556 10.54 5.94 24.40
N LEU A 557 9.89 5.21 23.49
CA LEU A 557 8.45 5.34 23.23
C LEU A 557 7.60 4.34 24.01
N SER A 558 8.16 3.22 24.49
CA SER A 558 7.36 2.21 25.21
C SER A 558 6.95 2.64 26.63
N ASP A 559 7.71 3.55 27.26
CA ASP A 559 7.44 4.05 28.61
C ASP A 559 6.42 5.20 28.64
N VAL A 560 6.14 5.83 27.50
CA VAL A 560 5.12 6.86 27.38
C VAL A 560 3.79 6.15 27.14
N SER A 561 2.95 6.12 28.18
CA SER A 561 1.60 5.53 28.21
C SER A 561 0.60 6.20 27.23
N LEU A 562 0.88 6.13 25.94
CA LEU A 562 -0.12 6.22 24.88
C LEU A 562 -0.66 4.80 24.71
N LYS A 563 -1.86 4.55 25.26
CA LYS A 563 -2.58 3.27 25.15
C LYS A 563 -2.52 2.78 23.70
N ARG A 564 -1.66 1.77 23.46
CA ARG A 564 -1.70 0.90 22.30
C ARG A 564 -3.12 0.34 22.22
N THR A 565 -3.87 0.69 21.19
CA THR A 565 -4.97 -0.18 20.76
C THR A 565 -4.31 -1.26 19.93
N HIS A 566 -4.27 -2.47 20.49
CA HIS A 566 -3.55 -3.67 20.05
C HIS A 566 -2.10 -3.83 20.55
N ASP A 567 -1.91 -4.95 21.26
CA ASP A 567 -0.66 -5.40 21.83
C ASP A 567 0.41 -5.61 20.76
N GLY A 568 1.41 -4.73 20.75
CA GLY A 568 2.78 -5.03 20.34
C GLY A 568 2.94 -5.71 18.98
N ASP A 569 2.29 -5.19 17.94
CA ASP A 569 2.55 -5.61 16.57
C ASP A 569 3.60 -4.68 15.92
N PRO A 570 4.79 -5.19 15.53
CA PRO A 570 5.77 -4.46 14.72
C PRO A 570 5.27 -4.09 13.31
N SER A 571 4.06 -4.48 12.91
CA SER A 571 3.45 -4.13 11.62
C SER A 571 2.95 -2.68 11.52
N GLU A 572 2.73 -1.98 12.64
CA GLU A 572 2.19 -0.60 12.64
C GLU A 572 3.25 0.51 12.42
N PHE A 573 4.49 0.15 12.07
CA PHE A 573 5.49 1.14 11.64
C PHE A 573 5.10 1.71 10.27
N GLY A 574 4.59 2.94 10.21
CA GLY A 574 4.47 3.65 8.93
C GLY A 574 3.23 4.50 8.70
N LEU A 575 2.18 4.39 9.52
CA LEU A 575 1.00 5.26 9.43
C LEU A 575 1.10 6.40 10.47
N PRO A 576 0.74 7.64 10.12
CA PRO A 576 0.74 8.73 11.10
C PRO A 576 -0.16 8.37 12.29
N PHE A 577 0.32 8.60 13.53
CA PHE A 577 -0.49 8.43 14.73
C PHE A 577 -1.82 9.19 14.57
N LYS A 578 -2.95 8.48 14.71
CA LYS A 578 -4.28 9.12 14.73
C LYS A 578 -4.35 10.09 15.89
N LYS A 579 -4.25 11.40 15.62
CA LYS A 579 -4.43 12.45 16.64
C LYS A 579 -5.75 12.24 17.36
N ARG A 580 -5.71 12.05 18.68
CA ARG A 580 -6.88 12.19 19.55
C ARG A 580 -7.43 13.61 19.37
N ARG A 581 -8.67 13.73 18.89
CA ARG A 581 -9.44 14.98 19.03
C ARG A 581 -9.59 15.29 20.52
N THR A 582 -8.84 16.27 21.01
CA THR A 582 -9.10 16.88 22.32
C THR A 582 -10.29 17.82 22.20
N GLY A 583 -11.42 17.48 22.84
CA GLY A 583 -12.48 18.44 23.16
C GLY A 583 -13.92 17.94 22.99
N ILE A 584 -14.58 17.75 24.15
CA ILE A 584 -16.02 17.63 24.43
C ILE A 584 -16.64 16.23 24.30
N HIS A 585 -16.98 15.70 25.48
CA HIS A 585 -17.77 14.49 25.73
C HIS A 585 -19.09 14.48 24.95
N THR A 586 -19.22 13.53 24.02
CA THR A 586 -20.34 12.56 23.96
C THR A 586 -19.77 11.25 23.43
N GLY A 587 -20.19 10.12 24.00
CA GLY A 587 -19.59 8.80 23.75
C GLY A 587 -19.62 8.43 22.26
N SER A 588 -18.46 8.47 21.63
CA SER A 588 -18.21 8.02 20.27
C SER A 588 -16.85 7.32 20.27
N ALA A 589 -16.88 5.99 20.17
CA ALA A 589 -15.69 5.18 19.96
C ALA A 589 -15.25 5.37 18.50
N LEU A 590 -14.10 6.01 18.30
CA LEU A 590 -13.57 6.36 16.99
C LEU A 590 -13.15 5.10 16.22
N VAL A 591 -13.83 4.94 15.09
CA VAL A 591 -13.67 3.91 14.07
C VAL A 591 -12.41 4.18 13.26
N ASN A 592 -11.70 3.11 12.91
CA ASN A 592 -10.65 3.15 11.90
C ASN A 592 -11.25 3.54 10.54
N THR A 593 -11.07 4.78 10.12
CA THR A 593 -11.18 5.15 8.70
C THR A 593 -10.09 4.40 7.94
N MET A 594 -10.50 3.35 7.22
CA MET A 594 -9.72 2.73 6.16
C MET A 594 -9.76 3.63 4.92
N PRO A 595 -8.71 3.62 4.07
CA PRO A 595 -8.85 4.13 2.71
C PRO A 595 -9.94 3.35 1.97
N ASP A 596 -10.66 4.04 1.09
CA ASP A 596 -11.74 3.49 0.26
C ASP A 596 -11.31 2.17 -0.40
N ILE A 597 -11.98 1.08 -0.02
CA ILE A 597 -11.77 -0.27 -0.58
C ILE A 597 -12.27 -0.33 -2.05
N PHE A 598 -12.93 0.70 -2.53
CA PHE A 598 -13.58 0.79 -3.83
C PHE A 598 -13.04 1.99 -4.61
N GLY A 599 -11.98 1.76 -5.37
CA GLY A 599 -11.19 2.79 -6.05
C GLY A 599 -12.02 3.91 -6.70
N ARG A 600 -11.81 5.13 -6.21
CA ARG A 600 -12.10 6.36 -6.96
C ARG A 600 -10.94 7.33 -6.85
N THR A 601 -10.44 7.71 -8.00
CA THR A 601 -9.83 9.01 -8.28
C THR A 601 -10.98 9.98 -8.58
N THR A 602 -11.14 11.03 -7.79
CA THR A 602 -12.22 12.02 -7.92
C THR A 602 -11.89 13.03 -9.02
N LEU A 603 -12.60 12.96 -10.15
CA LEU A 603 -12.64 14.05 -11.13
C LEU A 603 -13.48 15.22 -10.58
N SER A 604 -12.89 16.40 -10.55
CA SER A 604 -13.51 17.64 -10.09
C SER A 604 -14.67 18.07 -11.02
N GLN A 605 -15.86 18.24 -10.46
CA GLN A 605 -16.98 18.88 -11.17
C GLN A 605 -16.87 20.40 -10.99
N GLN A 606 -16.59 21.11 -12.08
CA GLN A 606 -16.82 22.55 -12.16
C GLN A 606 -18.31 22.85 -11.94
N ARG A 607 -18.61 23.61 -10.88
CA ARG A 607 -19.95 24.15 -10.61
C ARG A 607 -20.22 25.30 -11.57
N VAL A 608 -21.20 25.13 -12.47
CA VAL A 608 -21.87 26.25 -13.13
C VAL A 608 -23.13 26.58 -12.33
N SER A 609 -23.19 27.82 -11.82
CA SER A 609 -24.32 28.37 -11.08
C SER A 609 -25.54 28.63 -11.98
N PRO A 610 -26.79 28.39 -11.53
CA PRO A 610 -27.98 28.63 -12.33
C PRO A 610 -28.45 30.09 -12.24
N ARG A 611 -28.83 30.68 -13.38
CA ARG A 611 -29.64 31.91 -13.44
C ARG A 611 -31.12 31.56 -13.58
N ASN A 612 -31.93 32.20 -12.71
CA ASN A 612 -33.39 32.19 -12.70
C ASN A 612 -34.00 32.86 -13.94
N SER A 613 -35.12 32.32 -14.43
CA SER A 613 -36.32 33.12 -14.74
C SER A 613 -37.59 32.28 -15.00
N ALA A 614 -38.64 32.64 -14.26
CA ALA A 614 -40.07 32.76 -14.60
C ALA A 614 -40.93 31.59 -15.18
N ARG A 615 -42.10 31.44 -14.51
CA ARG A 615 -43.31 30.61 -14.71
C ARG A 615 -44.14 30.99 -16.00
N PRO A 616 -45.41 30.53 -16.16
CA PRO A 616 -45.95 29.17 -16.35
C PRO A 616 -46.88 29.07 -17.60
N CYS A 617 -47.25 27.87 -18.08
CA CYS A 617 -48.49 27.74 -18.88
C CYS A 617 -49.16 26.36 -18.79
N GLN A 618 -50.47 26.38 -18.96
CA GLN A 618 -51.48 25.40 -18.58
C GLN A 618 -51.72 24.26 -19.58
N LYS A 619 -52.21 23.14 -19.04
CA LYS A 619 -53.20 22.17 -19.59
C LYS A 619 -52.93 21.56 -20.98
N THR A 620 -52.86 20.23 -21.03
CA THR A 620 -53.97 19.40 -21.57
C THR A 620 -53.77 17.91 -21.30
N THR A 621 -54.88 17.28 -20.92
CA THR A 621 -55.14 15.85 -20.79
C THR A 621 -55.21 15.14 -22.15
N GLN A 622 -54.60 13.96 -22.27
CA GLN A 622 -55.12 12.90 -23.15
C GLN A 622 -54.70 11.51 -22.66
N ARG A 623 -55.70 10.67 -22.43
CA ARG A 623 -55.62 9.21 -22.22
C ARG A 623 -55.69 8.53 -23.60
N SER A 624 -54.85 7.53 -23.84
CA SER A 624 -55.21 6.37 -24.67
C SER A 624 -54.37 5.13 -24.35
N THR A 625 -55.14 4.12 -23.93
CA THR A 625 -55.05 2.66 -23.79
C THR A 625 -53.97 1.80 -24.52
N PRO A 626 -53.82 0.51 -24.12
CA PRO A 626 -52.59 -0.30 -24.21
C PRO A 626 -52.58 -1.33 -25.35
N PHE A 627 -51.40 -1.90 -25.65
CA PHE A 627 -51.25 -3.12 -26.47
C PHE A 627 -50.45 -4.21 -25.71
N PRO A 628 -50.70 -5.51 -26.01
CA PRO A 628 -50.51 -6.66 -25.11
C PRO A 628 -49.14 -7.37 -25.26
N PRO A 629 -48.80 -8.34 -24.39
CA PRO A 629 -47.45 -8.92 -24.31
C PRO A 629 -47.26 -10.08 -25.31
N ARG A 630 -46.07 -10.16 -25.93
CA ARG A 630 -45.60 -11.34 -26.63
C ARG A 630 -44.92 -12.30 -25.64
N LYS A 631 -45.49 -13.50 -25.51
CA LYS A 631 -44.87 -14.68 -24.92
C LYS A 631 -43.78 -15.21 -25.86
N PHE A 632 -42.61 -15.55 -25.32
CA PHE A 632 -41.82 -16.67 -25.81
C PHE A 632 -41.36 -17.49 -24.61
N THR A 633 -41.80 -18.74 -24.62
CA THR A 633 -41.54 -19.78 -23.64
C THR A 633 -40.24 -20.50 -24.02
N LEU A 634 -39.47 -20.83 -22.99
CA LEU A 634 -38.34 -21.77 -22.96
C LEU A 634 -38.81 -23.21 -23.18
#